data_AF-A0A6M8VYB1-F1
#
_entry.id   AF-A0A6M8VYB1-F1
#
_cell.length_a   1.000
_cell.length_b   1.000
_cell.length_c   1.000
_cell.angle_alpha   90.00
_cell.angle_beta   90.00
_cell.angle_gamma   90.00
#
_symmetry.space_group_name_H-M   'P 1'
#
loop_
_entity.id
_entity.type
_entity.pdbx_description
1 polymer ?
#
loop_
_entity_poly.entity_id
_entity_poly.type
_entity_poly.pdbx_seq_one_letter_code
_entity_poly.pdbx_strand_id
1 'polypeptide(L)'
;MIIPPYDTPQYKLFFHAEDGALAALQQLIADGGLDINGKDDYGWTALSLAARSGHTECVRYLLENGADPALPNDDDGWTPLMFAAYADDRDAMDLLIKKGANIHAKDTEDGRTALMWCALWGFRDGIETLINAGARTDDKDKRGQTAADLAESRKHPELFCGLESHAERKSRQCQNFRRYLKNKHLKR
;
A
#
# COMPACT_ATOMS: atom_id res chain seq x y z
N MET A 1 -7.43 5.22 -39.41
CA MET A 1 -8.27 4.19 -38.78
C MET A 1 -8.34 4.56 -37.31
N ILE A 2 -9.46 5.10 -36.85
CA ILE A 2 -9.61 5.49 -35.43
C ILE A 2 -9.93 4.20 -34.69
N ILE A 3 -8.94 3.65 -34.00
CA ILE A 3 -9.12 2.50 -33.12
C ILE A 3 -9.97 3.01 -31.95
N PRO A 4 -11.12 2.39 -31.61
CA PRO A 4 -11.83 2.77 -30.38
C PRO A 4 -10.89 2.59 -29.18
N PRO A 5 -10.95 3.46 -28.15
CA PRO A 5 -9.97 3.48 -27.06
C PRO A 5 -9.80 2.13 -26.35
N TYR A 6 -10.85 1.31 -26.38
CA TYR A 6 -10.93 -0.03 -25.77
C TYR A 6 -10.15 -1.14 -26.47
N ASP A 7 -9.66 -0.96 -27.70
CA ASP A 7 -8.97 -2.03 -28.46
C ASP A 7 -7.46 -1.84 -28.54
N THR A 8 -6.90 -0.92 -27.74
CA THR A 8 -5.46 -0.73 -27.65
C THR A 8 -4.82 -1.84 -26.81
N PRO A 9 -3.59 -2.30 -27.13
CA PRO A 9 -2.84 -3.23 -26.30
C PRO A 9 -2.65 -2.73 -24.86
N GLN A 10 -2.53 -1.41 -24.68
CA GLN A 10 -2.44 -0.77 -23.37
C GLN A 10 -3.73 -0.93 -22.56
N TYR A 11 -4.90 -0.74 -23.17
CA TYR A 11 -6.18 -0.96 -22.49
C TYR A 11 -6.36 -2.42 -22.09
N LYS A 12 -5.93 -3.36 -22.96
CA LYS A 12 -5.96 -4.80 -22.65
C LYS A 12 -5.05 -5.15 -21.47
N LEU A 13 -3.90 -4.48 -21.33
CA LEU A 13 -3.03 -4.65 -20.16
C LEU A 13 -3.78 -4.34 -18.85
N PHE A 14 -4.50 -3.22 -18.80
CA PHE A 14 -5.28 -2.83 -17.62
C PHE A 14 -6.40 -3.84 -17.33
N PHE A 15 -7.16 -4.23 -18.35
CA PHE A 15 -8.23 -5.21 -18.21
C PHE A 15 -7.72 -6.57 -17.69
N HIS A 16 -6.63 -7.10 -18.26
CA HIS A 16 -6.08 -8.38 -17.81
C HIS A 16 -5.44 -8.30 -16.42
N ALA A 17 -4.92 -7.13 -16.03
CA ALA A 17 -4.45 -6.92 -14.68
C ALA A 17 -5.60 -6.91 -13.66
N GLU A 18 -6.74 -6.31 -14.02
CA GLU A 18 -7.95 -6.27 -13.19
C GLU A 18 -8.66 -7.63 -13.08
N ASP A 19 -8.75 -8.38 -14.17
CA ASP A 19 -9.39 -9.71 -14.26
C ASP A 19 -8.48 -10.85 -13.74
N GLY A 20 -7.17 -10.59 -13.61
CA GLY A 20 -6.21 -11.57 -13.14
C GLY A 20 -5.77 -12.58 -14.20
N ALA A 21 -5.97 -12.26 -15.47
CA ALA A 21 -5.64 -13.09 -16.63
C ALA A 21 -4.11 -13.11 -16.88
N LEU A 22 -3.36 -13.76 -16.00
CA LEU A 22 -1.89 -13.76 -16.01
C LEU A 22 -1.28 -14.14 -17.37
N ALA A 23 -1.78 -15.20 -18.01
CA ALA A 23 -1.22 -15.67 -19.29
C ALA A 23 -1.36 -14.62 -20.41
N ALA A 24 -2.50 -13.94 -20.50
CA ALA A 24 -2.71 -12.88 -21.48
C ALA A 24 -1.87 -11.63 -21.15
N LEU A 25 -1.75 -11.29 -19.87
CA LEU A 25 -0.90 -10.21 -19.39
C LEU A 25 0.58 -10.48 -19.71
N GLN A 26 1.06 -11.70 -19.50
CA GLN A 26 2.43 -12.12 -19.83
C GLN A 26 2.71 -12.03 -21.33
N GLN A 27 1.77 -12.49 -22.17
CA GLN A 27 1.91 -12.40 -23.63
C GLN A 27 1.98 -10.95 -24.10
N LEU A 28 1.08 -10.08 -23.62
CA LEU A 28 1.06 -8.66 -23.99
C LEU A 28 2.37 -7.95 -23.62
N ILE A 29 2.90 -8.20 -22.42
CA ILE A 29 4.16 -7.61 -21.99
C ILE A 29 5.33 -8.15 -22.83
N ALA A 30 5.31 -9.44 -23.19
CA ALA A 30 6.33 -10.04 -24.05
C ALA A 30 6.29 -9.51 -25.51
N ASP A 31 5.11 -9.21 -26.03
CA ASP A 31 4.93 -8.61 -27.37
C ASP A 31 5.51 -7.18 -27.44
N GLY A 32 5.63 -6.52 -26.28
CA GLY A 32 6.33 -5.24 -26.11
C GLY A 32 5.54 -4.03 -26.59
N GLY A 33 6.17 -2.85 -26.49
CA GLY A 33 5.56 -1.57 -26.89
C GLY A 33 4.50 -1.02 -25.93
N LEU A 34 4.41 -1.59 -24.73
CA LEU A 34 3.51 -1.16 -23.66
C LEU A 34 4.24 -0.26 -22.66
N ASP A 35 3.51 0.70 -22.09
CA ASP A 35 3.95 1.44 -20.93
C ASP A 35 3.43 0.74 -19.67
N ILE A 36 4.31 -0.01 -18.98
CA ILE A 36 3.96 -0.73 -17.74
C ILE A 36 3.51 0.23 -16.63
N ASN A 37 4.03 1.46 -16.64
CA ASN A 37 3.71 2.50 -15.67
C ASN A 37 2.67 3.49 -16.20
N GLY A 38 2.15 3.23 -17.39
CA GLY A 38 1.07 3.99 -18.00
C GLY A 38 -0.18 3.94 -17.13
N LYS A 39 -0.95 5.02 -17.19
CA LYS A 39 -2.21 5.17 -16.48
C LYS A 39 -3.38 5.05 -17.43
N ASP A 40 -4.48 4.47 -16.97
CA ASP A 40 -5.75 4.48 -17.68
C ASP A 40 -6.45 5.86 -17.57
N ASP A 41 -7.66 5.96 -18.11
CA ASP A 41 -8.44 7.19 -18.11
C ASP A 41 -8.87 7.65 -16.69
N TYR A 42 -8.75 6.79 -15.69
CA TYR A 42 -9.00 7.09 -14.28
C TYR A 42 -7.69 7.40 -13.53
N GLY A 43 -6.54 7.35 -14.20
CA GLY A 43 -5.25 7.55 -13.58
C GLY A 43 -4.70 6.31 -12.87
N TRP A 44 -5.22 5.11 -13.15
CA TRP A 44 -4.83 3.87 -12.49
C TRP A 44 -3.76 3.15 -13.31
N THR A 45 -2.76 2.59 -12.62
CA THR A 45 -1.77 1.73 -13.27
C THR A 45 -2.27 0.28 -13.31
N ALA A 46 -1.71 -0.52 -14.22
CA ALA A 46 -1.96 -1.97 -14.23
C ALA A 46 -1.65 -2.62 -12.88
N LEU A 47 -0.60 -2.15 -12.19
CA LEU A 47 -0.22 -2.64 -10.87
C LEU A 47 -1.29 -2.30 -9.80
N SER A 48 -1.83 -1.08 -9.83
CA SER A 48 -2.91 -0.66 -8.92
C SER A 48 -4.18 -1.49 -9.12
N LEU A 49 -4.55 -1.78 -10.37
CA LEU A 49 -5.71 -2.61 -10.70
C LEU A 49 -5.53 -4.06 -10.19
N ALA A 50 -4.39 -4.68 -10.48
CA ALA A 50 -4.10 -6.04 -10.00
C ALA A 50 -4.06 -6.11 -8.46
N ALA A 51 -3.50 -5.08 -7.80
CA ALA A 51 -3.47 -5.00 -6.34
C ALA A 51 -4.87 -4.84 -5.73
N ARG A 52 -5.75 -4.05 -6.36
CA ARG A 52 -7.14 -3.89 -5.88
C ARG A 52 -7.93 -5.19 -6.01
N SER A 53 -7.73 -5.93 -7.09
CA SER A 53 -8.44 -7.19 -7.34
C SER A 53 -7.85 -8.38 -6.55
N GLY A 54 -6.74 -8.20 -5.82
CA GLY A 54 -6.08 -9.29 -5.07
C GLY A 54 -5.39 -10.32 -5.98
N HIS A 55 -4.97 -9.92 -7.17
CA HIS A 55 -4.31 -10.81 -8.13
C HIS A 55 -2.79 -10.81 -7.90
N THR A 56 -2.36 -11.39 -6.78
CA THR A 56 -0.96 -11.44 -6.34
C THR A 56 0.03 -11.91 -7.43
N GLU A 57 -0.33 -12.89 -8.26
CA GLU A 57 0.57 -13.34 -9.34
C GLU A 57 0.72 -12.32 -10.47
N CYS A 58 -0.32 -11.55 -10.78
CA CYS A 58 -0.23 -10.43 -11.71
C CYS A 58 0.61 -9.29 -11.10
N VAL A 59 0.41 -8.99 -9.81
CA VAL A 59 1.23 -8.02 -9.05
C VAL A 59 2.71 -8.41 -9.12
N ARG A 60 3.03 -9.67 -8.83
CA ARG A 60 4.41 -10.21 -8.90
C ARG A 60 5.01 -9.99 -10.28
N TYR A 61 4.30 -10.40 -11.33
CA TYR A 61 4.81 -10.32 -12.69
C TYR A 61 5.01 -8.88 -13.16
N LEU A 62 4.07 -7.98 -12.85
CA LEU A 62 4.21 -6.56 -13.17
C LEU A 62 5.42 -5.92 -12.48
N LEU A 63 5.65 -6.23 -11.21
CA LEU A 63 6.82 -5.76 -10.44
C LEU A 63 8.15 -6.31 -10.98
N GLU A 64 8.15 -7.53 -11.50
CA GLU A 64 9.33 -8.13 -12.15
C GLU A 64 9.66 -7.47 -13.50
N ASN A 65 8.64 -6.91 -14.17
CA ASN A 65 8.79 -6.22 -15.45
C ASN A 65 8.89 -4.69 -15.32
N GLY A 66 9.23 -4.19 -14.13
CA GLY A 66 9.57 -2.78 -13.93
C GLY A 66 8.38 -1.86 -13.62
N ALA A 67 7.24 -2.41 -13.19
CA ALA A 67 6.18 -1.60 -12.59
C ALA A 67 6.69 -0.91 -11.32
N ASP A 68 6.42 0.38 -11.19
CA ASP A 68 6.82 1.19 -10.04
C ASP A 68 5.76 1.06 -8.92
N PRO A 69 6.10 0.44 -7.76
CA PRO A 69 5.17 0.25 -6.66
C PRO A 69 4.82 1.52 -5.90
N ALA A 70 5.50 2.64 -6.17
CA ALA A 70 5.28 3.92 -5.52
C ALA A 70 4.35 4.86 -6.30
N LEU A 71 3.96 4.52 -7.53
CA LEU A 71 3.11 5.39 -8.35
C LEU A 71 1.68 5.47 -7.79
N PRO A 72 1.22 6.66 -7.36
CA PRO A 72 -0.16 6.84 -6.94
C PRO A 72 -1.09 6.94 -8.16
N ASN A 73 -2.37 6.64 -7.98
CA ASN A 73 -3.39 7.00 -8.95
C ASN A 73 -3.60 8.53 -9.01
N ASP A 74 -4.22 9.03 -10.08
CA ASP A 74 -4.42 10.48 -10.24
C ASP A 74 -5.64 11.02 -9.48
N ASP A 75 -6.66 10.20 -9.25
CA ASP A 75 -7.90 10.62 -8.60
C ASP A 75 -7.67 10.99 -7.12
N ASP A 76 -7.32 9.99 -6.30
CA ASP A 76 -7.29 10.11 -4.84
C ASP A 76 -5.88 9.91 -4.27
N GLY A 77 -4.86 9.83 -5.12
CA GLY A 77 -3.47 9.61 -4.70
C GLY A 77 -3.21 8.24 -4.06
N TRP A 78 -4.07 7.26 -4.31
CA TRP A 78 -3.94 5.91 -3.78
C TRP A 78 -2.77 5.18 -4.43
N THR A 79 -1.92 4.58 -3.59
CA THR A 79 -0.80 3.76 -4.05
C THR A 79 -1.22 2.29 -4.19
N PRO A 80 -0.50 1.48 -4.99
CA PRO A 80 -0.74 0.03 -5.07
C PRO A 80 -0.79 -0.65 -3.71
N LEU A 81 0.01 -0.20 -2.74
CA LEU A 81 0.00 -0.73 -1.37
C LEU A 81 -1.32 -0.43 -0.63
N MET A 82 -1.93 0.73 -0.85
CA MET A 82 -3.24 1.05 -0.28
C MET A 82 -4.35 0.19 -0.91
N PHE A 83 -4.26 -0.08 -2.21
CA PHE A 83 -5.19 -0.99 -2.88
C PHE A 83 -5.06 -2.44 -2.37
N ALA A 84 -3.84 -2.95 -2.23
CA ALA A 84 -3.60 -4.28 -1.65
C ALA A 84 -4.09 -4.35 -0.19
N ALA A 85 -3.87 -3.28 0.59
CA ALA A 85 -4.38 -3.14 1.95
C ALA A 85 -5.92 -3.11 2.02
N TYR A 86 -6.59 -2.52 1.02
CA TYR A 86 -8.04 -2.53 0.91
C TYR A 86 -8.60 -3.91 0.50
N ALA A 87 -7.85 -4.66 -0.31
CA ALA A 87 -8.17 -6.03 -0.68
C ALA A 87 -7.87 -7.07 0.43
N ASP A 88 -7.20 -6.65 1.52
CA ASP A 88 -6.64 -7.52 2.56
C ASP A 88 -5.73 -8.64 2.00
N ASP A 89 -5.06 -8.35 0.87
CA ASP A 89 -4.13 -9.29 0.23
C ASP A 89 -2.73 -9.12 0.82
N ARG A 90 -2.47 -9.87 1.88
CA ARG A 90 -1.17 -9.89 2.58
C ARG A 90 0.00 -10.20 1.65
N ASP A 91 -0.16 -11.15 0.73
CA ASP A 91 0.95 -11.57 -0.13
C ASP A 91 1.31 -10.46 -1.13
N ALA A 92 0.30 -9.80 -1.70
CA ALA A 92 0.51 -8.61 -2.52
C ALA A 92 1.17 -7.47 -1.73
N MET A 93 0.74 -7.21 -0.50
CA MET A 93 1.34 -6.20 0.38
C MET A 93 2.82 -6.50 0.64
N ASP A 94 3.15 -7.75 1.02
CA ASP A 94 4.53 -8.18 1.27
C ASP A 94 5.41 -8.01 0.02
N LEU A 95 4.90 -8.33 -1.17
CA LEU A 95 5.62 -8.15 -2.42
C LEU A 95 5.88 -6.68 -2.74
N LEU A 96 4.85 -5.84 -2.63
CA LEU A 96 4.95 -4.40 -2.89
C LEU A 96 5.97 -3.75 -1.94
N ILE A 97 5.92 -4.08 -0.66
CA ILE A 97 6.88 -3.60 0.35
C ILE A 97 8.30 -4.02 0.01
N LYS A 98 8.52 -5.30 -0.34
CA LYS A 98 9.85 -5.82 -0.75
C LYS A 98 10.39 -5.11 -1.99
N LYS A 99 9.52 -4.67 -2.89
CA LYS A 99 9.88 -3.96 -4.12
C LYS A 99 10.02 -2.44 -3.95
N GLY A 100 9.88 -1.92 -2.73
CA GLY A 100 10.12 -0.52 -2.41
C GLY A 100 8.88 0.37 -2.41
N ALA A 101 7.68 -0.20 -2.26
CA ALA A 101 6.46 0.59 -2.05
C ALA A 101 6.63 1.52 -0.83
N ASN A 102 6.14 2.75 -0.96
CA ASN A 102 6.17 3.70 0.14
C ASN A 102 5.08 3.39 1.18
N ILE A 103 5.48 2.73 2.27
CA ILE A 103 4.60 2.37 3.41
C ILE A 103 3.95 3.60 4.05
N HIS A 104 4.59 4.76 3.96
CA HIS A 104 4.15 6.02 4.58
C HIS A 104 3.46 6.96 3.58
N ALA A 105 3.17 6.50 2.37
CA ALA A 105 2.36 7.26 1.43
C ALA A 105 1.01 7.61 2.06
N LYS A 106 0.51 8.80 1.73
CA LYS A 106 -0.80 9.28 2.16
C LYS A 106 -1.65 9.57 0.94
N ASP A 107 -2.91 9.15 0.96
CA ASP A 107 -3.87 9.52 -0.06
C ASP A 107 -4.12 11.03 -0.02
N THR A 108 -4.59 11.58 -1.14
CA THR A 108 -4.86 13.01 -1.27
C THR A 108 -6.23 13.39 -0.71
N GLU A 109 -7.14 12.45 -0.47
CA GLU A 109 -8.52 12.73 -0.04
C GLU A 109 -8.60 12.97 1.48
N ASP A 110 -8.30 11.94 2.28
CA ASP A 110 -8.36 11.94 3.74
C ASP A 110 -6.96 12.07 4.38
N GLY A 111 -5.89 11.87 3.61
CA GLY A 111 -4.51 11.88 4.13
C GLY A 111 -4.18 10.62 4.93
N ARG A 112 -4.81 9.49 4.61
CA ARG A 112 -4.61 8.23 5.33
C ARG A 112 -3.49 7.41 4.70
N THR A 113 -2.82 6.61 5.52
CA THR A 113 -1.84 5.62 5.08
C THR A 113 -2.50 4.25 4.86
N ALA A 114 -1.82 3.31 4.22
CA ALA A 114 -2.31 1.93 4.09
C ALA A 114 -2.68 1.32 5.45
N LEU A 115 -1.93 1.62 6.52
CA LEU A 115 -2.21 1.14 7.88
C LEU A 115 -3.53 1.69 8.42
N MET A 116 -3.82 2.97 8.16
CA MET A 116 -5.08 3.60 8.57
C MET A 116 -6.27 2.99 7.83
N TRP A 117 -6.11 2.67 6.54
CA TRP A 117 -7.14 1.96 5.77
C TRP A 117 -7.40 0.56 6.34
N CYS A 118 -6.37 -0.25 6.62
CA CYS A 118 -6.57 -1.54 7.29
C CYS A 118 -7.27 -1.39 8.66
N ALA A 119 -6.90 -0.38 9.45
CA ALA A 119 -7.53 -0.11 10.74
C ALA A 119 -8.99 0.32 10.63
N LEU A 120 -9.35 1.07 9.59
CA LEU A 120 -10.72 1.51 9.32
C LEU A 120 -11.64 0.34 8.95
N TRP A 121 -11.10 -0.66 8.24
CA TRP A 121 -11.85 -1.83 7.77
C TRP A 121 -11.75 -3.05 8.67
N GLY A 122 -10.86 -3.03 9.66
CA GLY A 122 -10.71 -4.12 10.61
C GLY A 122 -9.77 -5.24 10.14
N PHE A 123 -8.90 -4.97 9.16
CA PHE A 123 -8.00 -5.96 8.56
C PHE A 123 -6.79 -6.24 9.45
N ARG A 124 -6.91 -7.26 10.30
CA ARG A 124 -5.85 -7.68 11.25
C ARG A 124 -4.56 -8.03 10.53
N ASP A 125 -4.64 -8.85 9.50
CA ASP A 125 -3.46 -9.41 8.83
C ASP A 125 -2.70 -8.32 8.06
N GLY A 126 -3.43 -7.42 7.39
CA GLY A 126 -2.85 -6.20 6.80
C GLY A 126 -2.17 -5.29 7.82
N ILE A 127 -2.77 -5.08 9.01
CA ILE A 127 -2.15 -4.31 10.10
C ILE A 127 -0.85 -4.94 10.57
N GLU A 128 -0.86 -6.24 10.87
CA GLU A 128 0.33 -6.95 11.35
C GLU A 128 1.46 -6.90 10.31
N THR A 129 1.12 -7.11 9.04
CA THR A 129 2.06 -7.04 7.91
C THR A 129 2.72 -5.66 7.82
N LEU A 130 1.91 -4.59 7.84
CA LEU A 130 2.42 -3.22 7.75
C LEU A 130 3.26 -2.83 8.97
N ILE A 131 2.86 -3.21 10.18
CA ILE A 131 3.66 -2.88 11.37
C ILE A 131 4.99 -3.65 11.37
N ASN A 132 4.97 -4.93 10.98
CA ASN A 132 6.19 -5.73 10.83
C ASN A 132 7.13 -5.15 9.77
N ALA A 133 6.58 -4.58 8.70
CA ALA A 133 7.32 -3.86 7.67
C ALA A 133 7.83 -2.48 8.12
N GLY A 134 7.45 -2.01 9.31
CA GLY A 134 7.93 -0.75 9.89
C GLY A 134 6.98 0.43 9.74
N ALA A 135 5.70 0.21 9.41
CA ALA A 135 4.70 1.27 9.36
C ALA A 135 4.66 2.09 10.66
N ARG A 136 4.39 3.39 10.50
CA ARG A 136 4.23 4.34 11.59
C ARG A 136 2.80 4.31 12.08
N THR A 137 2.64 4.01 13.37
CA THR A 137 1.33 3.99 14.04
C THR A 137 0.92 5.37 14.55
N ASP A 138 1.85 6.32 14.61
CA ASP A 138 1.67 7.68 15.12
C ASP A 138 1.31 8.72 14.05
N ASP A 139 1.31 8.31 12.78
CA ASP A 139 0.86 9.20 11.70
C ASP A 139 -0.59 9.59 11.91
N LYS A 140 -0.93 10.81 11.49
CA LYS A 140 -2.27 11.37 11.57
C LYS A 140 -2.83 11.67 10.18
N ASP A 141 -4.11 11.39 10.01
CA ASP A 141 -4.87 11.81 8.84
C ASP A 141 -5.18 13.32 8.89
N LYS A 142 -5.90 13.85 7.89
CA LYS A 142 -6.28 15.27 7.83
C LYS A 142 -7.21 15.70 8.97
N ARG A 143 -7.92 14.76 9.60
CA ARG A 143 -8.80 15.00 10.76
C ARG A 143 -8.03 14.92 12.08
N GLY A 144 -6.74 14.61 12.03
CA GLY A 144 -5.88 14.46 13.19
C GLY A 144 -6.00 13.09 13.86
N GLN A 145 -6.66 12.11 13.22
CA GLN A 145 -6.88 10.77 13.74
C GLN A 145 -5.70 9.85 13.37
N THR A 146 -5.28 9.03 14.32
CA THR A 146 -4.31 7.94 14.12
C THR A 146 -5.02 6.66 13.66
N ALA A 147 -4.24 5.65 13.24
CA ALA A 147 -4.81 4.34 12.91
C ALA A 147 -5.58 3.73 14.10
N ALA A 148 -5.14 3.94 15.34
CA ALA A 148 -5.83 3.44 16.54
C ALA A 148 -7.18 4.15 16.75
N ASP A 149 -7.22 5.47 16.59
CA ASP A 149 -8.46 6.27 16.71
C ASP A 149 -9.50 5.83 15.66
N LEU A 150 -9.04 5.48 14.45
CA LEU A 150 -9.91 4.99 13.38
C LEU A 150 -10.48 3.59 13.69
N ALA A 151 -9.67 2.68 14.21
CA ALA A 151 -10.12 1.34 14.63
C ALA A 151 -11.18 1.41 15.76
N GLU A 152 -10.99 2.31 16.72
CA GLU A 152 -11.96 2.53 17.80
C GLU A 152 -13.29 3.08 17.26
N SER A 153 -13.23 4.05 16.34
CA SER A 153 -14.43 4.67 15.76
C SER A 153 -15.33 3.68 15.01
N ARG A 154 -14.74 2.61 14.46
CA ARG A 154 -15.42 1.56 13.70
C ARG A 154 -15.82 0.35 14.55
N LYS A 155 -15.57 0.39 15.87
CA LYS A 155 -15.84 -0.68 16.84
C LYS A 155 -15.00 -1.96 16.62
N HIS A 156 -13.71 -1.81 16.29
CA HIS A 156 -12.73 -2.90 16.25
C HIS A 156 -11.74 -2.83 17.44
N PRO A 157 -12.20 -3.00 18.69
CA PRO A 157 -11.37 -2.81 19.89
C PRO A 157 -10.18 -3.80 19.98
N GLU A 158 -10.30 -4.97 19.36
CA GLU A 158 -9.26 -6.00 19.32
C GLU A 158 -8.01 -5.60 18.51
N LEU A 159 -8.12 -4.58 17.64
CA LEU A 159 -7.01 -4.04 16.86
C LEU A 159 -6.33 -2.87 17.57
N PHE A 160 -7.10 -2.15 18.40
CA PHE A 160 -6.61 -1.06 19.24
C PHE A 160 -5.44 -1.49 20.13
N CYS A 161 -5.62 -2.60 20.87
CA CYS A 161 -4.57 -3.16 21.73
C CYS A 161 -3.28 -3.50 20.95
N GLY A 162 -3.39 -4.00 19.72
CA GLY A 162 -2.24 -4.35 18.88
C GLY A 162 -1.45 -3.11 18.44
N LEU A 163 -2.17 -2.06 18.03
CA LEU A 163 -1.60 -0.79 17.58
C LEU A 163 -0.89 -0.04 18.72
N GLU A 164 -1.51 0.05 19.91
CA GLU A 164 -0.91 0.70 21.07
C GLU A 164 0.28 -0.07 21.64
N SER A 165 0.20 -1.40 21.72
CA SER A 165 1.30 -2.25 22.21
C SER A 165 2.59 -2.04 21.41
N HIS A 166 2.46 -1.83 20.09
CA HIS A 166 3.59 -1.55 19.20
C HIS A 166 4.04 -0.08 19.23
N ALA A 167 3.10 0.86 19.38
CA ALA A 167 3.41 2.28 19.58
C ALA A 167 4.19 2.52 20.89
N GLU A 168 3.76 1.92 22.00
CA GLU A 168 4.39 2.07 23.30
C GLU A 168 5.77 1.41 23.38
N ARG A 169 5.97 0.25 22.74
CA ARG A 169 7.29 -0.41 22.69
C ARG A 169 8.33 0.49 22.02
N LYS A 170 8.01 1.10 20.88
CA LYS A 170 8.91 2.06 20.21
C LYS A 170 9.11 3.33 21.05
N SER A 171 8.05 3.86 21.67
CA SER A 171 8.13 5.05 22.54
C SER A 171 9.02 4.81 23.77
N ARG A 172 8.87 3.68 24.47
CA ARG A 172 9.71 3.32 25.63
C ARG A 172 11.16 3.07 25.20
N GLN A 173 11.40 2.43 24.06
CA GLN A 173 12.76 2.21 23.55
C GLN A 173 13.45 3.53 23.16
N CYS A 174 12.72 4.46 22.52
CA CYS A 174 13.19 5.82 22.22
C CYS A 174 13.41 6.68 23.48
N GLN A 175 12.54 6.60 24.48
CA GLN A 175 12.71 7.30 25.76
C GLN A 175 13.90 6.75 26.56
N ASN A 176 14.06 5.43 26.60
CA ASN A 176 15.21 4.79 27.24
C ASN A 176 16.52 5.15 26.52
N PHE A 177 16.51 5.21 25.19
CA PHE A 177 17.67 5.63 24.41
C PHE A 177 18.01 7.12 24.62
N ARG A 178 17.01 8.02 24.64
CA ARG A 178 17.20 9.44 24.98
C ARG A 178 17.73 9.63 26.40
N ARG A 179 17.26 8.83 27.37
CA ARG A 179 17.71 8.84 28.76
C ARG A 179 19.15 8.33 28.89
N TYR A 180 19.50 7.28 28.13
CA TYR A 180 20.86 6.77 28.02
C TYR A 180 21.83 7.82 27.46
N LEU A 181 21.46 8.52 26.38
CA LEU A 181 22.28 9.60 25.80
C LEU A 181 22.48 10.77 26.78
N LYS A 182 21.43 11.22 27.48
CA LYS A 182 21.54 12.26 28.52
C LYS A 182 22.51 11.86 29.64
N ASN A 183 22.46 10.60 30.07
CA ASN A 183 23.32 10.10 31.15
C ASN A 183 24.77 9.84 30.70
N LYS A 184 25.03 9.67 29.40
CA LYS A 184 26.38 9.51 28.83
C LYS A 184 27.14 10.84 28.80
N HIS A 185 26.46 11.96 28.56
CA HIS A 185 27.06 13.30 28.57
C HIS A 185 27.31 13.86 29.97
N LEU A 186 26.64 13.33 31.00
CA LEU A 186 26.84 13.71 32.41
C LEU A 186 28.01 13.00 33.11
N LYS A 187 28.71 12.08 32.41
CA LYS A 187 29.84 11.30 32.96
C LYS A 187 31.21 11.72 32.40
N ARG A 188 31.36 12.97 31.93
CA ARG A 188 32.65 13.56 31.55
C ARG A 188 33.01 14.69 32.49
#